data_AF-A0A7Y3D1N3-F1
#
_entry.id   AF-A0A7Y3D1N3-F1
#
_cell.length_a   1.000
_cell.length_b   1.000
_cell.length_c   1.000
_cell.angle_alpha   90.00
_cell.angle_beta   90.00
_cell.angle_gamma   90.00
#
_symmetry.space_group_name_H-M   'P 1'
#
loop_
_entity.id
_entity.type
_entity.pdbx_description
1 polymer ?
#
loop_
_entity_poly.entity_id
_entity_poly.type
_entity_poly.pdbx_seq_one_letter_code
_entity_poly.pdbx_strand_id
1 'polypeptide(L)'
;ILNADGTMARLPQLIEVAKKFDLKIVSIEDLVAYRMNHDSLIECKEDFEIETRFGSFRLRAYQQTTNDQIHIALTKGSWKPDEHILTRINASLVNNDILGTLTNNADKKLDDMFKVVNDAGKGAIVFINQQSQSMNLLKRMNTLKEAQTKGKVIKAPRIEMDAKDFGIGAQILHDLGIRKLRLISNAEHTKRVGMIGYGLEIIDYVRY
;
A
#
# COMPACT_ATOMS: atom_id res chain seq x y z
N ILE A 1 -14.59 20.67 17.25
CA ILE A 1 -14.42 21.59 18.41
C ILE A 1 -14.06 22.95 17.82
N LEU A 2 -14.86 23.98 18.10
CA LEU A 2 -14.65 25.34 17.63
C LEU A 2 -14.12 26.20 18.77
N ASN A 3 -13.29 27.18 18.44
CA ASN A 3 -12.90 28.24 19.34
C ASN A 3 -14.06 29.23 19.53
N ALA A 4 -13.97 30.08 20.55
CA ALA A 4 -14.98 31.10 20.82
C ALA A 4 -15.13 32.13 19.68
N ASP A 5 -14.09 32.32 18.86
CA ASP A 5 -14.09 33.18 17.68
C ASP A 5 -14.70 32.52 16.43
N GLY A 6 -15.22 31.29 16.56
CA GLY A 6 -15.81 30.52 15.46
C GLY A 6 -14.79 29.79 14.57
N THR A 7 -13.49 29.90 14.83
CA THR A 7 -12.46 29.16 14.09
C THR A 7 -12.35 27.70 14.56
N MET A 8 -11.84 26.81 13.71
CA MET A 8 -11.57 25.42 14.08
C MET A 8 -10.40 25.31 15.05
N ALA A 9 -10.64 24.67 16.21
CA ALA A 9 -9.60 24.48 17.22
C ALA A 9 -8.46 23.59 16.67
N ARG A 10 -7.22 24.06 16.80
CA ARG A 10 -6.00 23.31 16.45
C ARG A 10 -5.41 22.62 17.68
N LEU A 11 -4.43 21.74 17.47
CA LEU A 11 -3.85 20.90 18.53
C LEU A 11 -3.50 21.67 19.82
N PRO A 12 -2.84 22.86 19.80
CA PRO A 12 -2.56 23.59 21.03
C PRO A 12 -3.81 23.96 21.83
N GLN A 13 -4.87 24.41 21.14
CA GLN A 13 -6.15 24.77 21.75
C GLN A 13 -6.92 23.52 22.24
N LEU A 14 -6.83 22.42 21.48
CA LEU A 14 -7.42 21.15 21.89
C LEU A 14 -6.81 20.65 23.20
N ILE A 15 -5.49 20.80 23.40
CA ILE A 15 -4.81 20.43 24.65
C ILE A 15 -5.37 21.22 25.85
N GLU A 16 -5.64 22.52 25.69
CA GLU A 16 -6.24 23.34 26.74
C GLU A 16 -7.66 22.87 27.07
N VAL A 17 -8.48 22.61 26.05
CA VAL A 17 -9.84 22.09 26.21
C VAL A 17 -9.81 20.72 26.91
N ALA A 18 -8.92 19.83 26.48
CA ALA A 18 -8.80 18.51 27.08
C ALA A 18 -8.40 18.57 28.55
N LYS A 19 -7.47 19.46 28.94
CA LYS A 19 -7.14 19.69 30.35
C LYS A 19 -8.33 20.25 31.13
N LYS A 20 -9.05 21.22 30.56
CA LYS A 20 -10.19 21.87 31.22
C LYS A 20 -11.33 20.89 31.54
N PHE A 21 -11.56 19.91 30.66
CA PHE A 21 -12.67 18.96 30.78
C PHE A 21 -12.23 17.53 31.14
N ASP A 22 -10.97 17.34 31.54
CA ASP A 22 -10.36 16.05 31.86
C ASP A 22 -10.56 14.98 30.77
N LEU A 23 -10.30 15.37 29.53
CA LEU A 23 -10.40 14.50 28.36
C LEU A 23 -9.03 14.00 27.93
N LYS A 24 -8.99 12.76 27.42
CA LYS A 24 -7.80 12.23 26.76
C LYS A 24 -7.70 12.74 25.32
N ILE A 25 -6.49 13.05 24.87
CA ILE A 25 -6.17 13.32 23.47
C ILE A 25 -5.28 12.19 22.96
N VAL A 26 -5.60 11.69 21.77
CA VAL A 26 -4.81 10.70 21.05
C VAL A 26 -4.75 11.10 19.58
N SER A 27 -3.62 10.84 18.91
CA SER A 27 -3.52 11.06 17.47
C SER A 27 -4.11 9.88 16.68
N ILE A 28 -4.48 10.11 15.43
CA ILE A 28 -4.89 9.00 14.54
C ILE A 28 -3.72 8.03 14.33
N GLU A 29 -2.49 8.54 14.26
CA GLU A 29 -1.29 7.71 14.12
C GLU A 29 -1.08 6.78 15.32
N ASP A 30 -1.23 7.28 16.55
CA ASP A 30 -1.14 6.48 17.77
C ASP A 30 -2.27 5.44 17.85
N LEU A 31 -3.48 5.80 17.43
CA LEU A 31 -4.60 4.87 17.38
C LEU A 31 -4.35 3.76 16.34
N VAL A 32 -3.80 4.10 15.17
CA VAL A 32 -3.41 3.11 14.15
C VAL A 32 -2.32 2.20 14.71
N ALA A 33 -1.27 2.74 15.34
CA ALA A 33 -0.20 1.95 15.94
C ALA A 33 -0.70 1.03 17.05
N TYR A 34 -1.60 1.53 17.91
CA TYR A 34 -2.25 0.72 18.94
C TYR A 34 -3.02 -0.44 18.30
N ARG A 35 -3.85 -0.16 17.30
CA ARG A 35 -4.64 -1.20 16.62
C ARG A 35 -3.77 -2.20 15.87
N MET A 36 -2.68 -1.77 15.24
CA MET A 36 -1.74 -2.70 14.58
C MET A 36 -1.12 -3.71 15.56
N ASN A 37 -0.91 -3.30 16.81
CA ASN A 37 -0.35 -4.19 17.84
C ASN A 37 -1.39 -5.08 18.54
N HIS A 38 -2.69 -4.77 18.44
CA HIS A 38 -3.75 -5.45 19.21
C HIS A 38 -4.81 -6.13 18.32
N ASP A 39 -4.98 -5.68 17.08
CA ASP A 39 -5.96 -6.17 16.13
C ASP A 39 -5.23 -6.78 14.92
N SER A 40 -5.58 -8.02 14.54
CA SER A 40 -5.27 -8.52 13.20
C SER A 40 -6.49 -8.32 12.29
N LEU A 41 -6.31 -7.61 11.18
CA LEU A 41 -7.31 -7.48 10.13
C LEU A 41 -7.09 -8.51 9.01
N ILE A 42 -6.09 -9.36 9.15
CA ILE A 42 -5.72 -10.37 8.16
C ILE A 42 -5.58 -11.74 8.81
N GLU A 43 -5.84 -12.77 8.01
CA GLU A 43 -5.61 -14.17 8.37
C GLU A 43 -4.93 -14.88 7.20
N CYS A 44 -3.78 -15.52 7.43
CA CYS A 44 -3.11 -16.32 6.41
C CYS A 44 -3.89 -17.63 6.19
N LYS A 45 -4.47 -17.80 5.00
CA LYS A 45 -5.29 -18.97 4.64
C LYS A 45 -4.52 -20.03 3.87
N GLU A 46 -3.53 -19.62 3.09
CA GLU A 46 -2.73 -20.52 2.26
C GLU A 46 -1.25 -20.11 2.32
N ASP A 47 -0.36 -21.10 2.35
CA ASP A 47 1.09 -20.91 2.32
C ASP A 47 1.77 -22.08 1.58
N PHE A 48 2.24 -21.83 0.35
CA PHE A 48 2.86 -22.87 -0.49
C PHE A 48 3.84 -22.29 -1.52
N GLU A 49 4.68 -23.15 -2.11
CA GLU A 49 5.57 -22.78 -3.22
C GLU A 49 4.81 -22.80 -4.56
N ILE A 50 5.00 -21.76 -5.38
CA ILE A 50 4.35 -21.62 -6.68
C ILE A 50 5.38 -21.35 -7.79
N GLU A 51 5.18 -22.00 -8.93
CA GLU A 51 5.86 -21.68 -10.17
C GLU A 51 5.07 -20.65 -10.98
N THR A 52 5.71 -19.53 -11.31
CA THR A 52 5.09 -18.45 -12.07
C THR A 52 5.87 -18.18 -13.35
N ARG A 53 5.31 -17.37 -14.26
CA ARG A 53 6.07 -16.86 -15.41
C ARG A 53 7.29 -16.02 -15.04
N PHE A 54 7.44 -15.65 -13.78
CA PHE A 54 8.56 -14.90 -13.22
C PHE A 54 9.53 -15.78 -12.41
N GLY A 55 9.32 -17.10 -12.38
CA GLY A 55 10.08 -18.08 -11.59
C GLY A 55 9.37 -18.51 -10.31
N SER A 56 10.10 -19.24 -9.47
CA SER A 56 9.61 -19.81 -8.20
C SER A 56 9.55 -18.78 -7.07
N PHE A 57 8.44 -18.81 -6.33
CA PHE A 57 8.19 -17.99 -5.15
C PHE A 57 7.38 -18.77 -4.11
N ARG A 58 7.51 -18.37 -2.85
CA ARG A 58 6.56 -18.77 -1.81
C ARG A 58 5.38 -17.81 -1.80
N LEU A 59 4.19 -18.33 -2.02
CA LEU A 59 2.93 -17.61 -2.02
C LEU A 59 2.25 -17.73 -0.66
N ARG A 60 1.80 -16.59 -0.13
CA ARG A 60 0.87 -16.55 1.01
C ARG A 60 -0.39 -15.79 0.64
N ALA A 61 -1.55 -16.38 0.91
CA ALA A 61 -2.84 -15.73 0.71
C ALA A 61 -3.42 -15.29 2.04
N TYR A 62 -3.76 -14.01 2.15
CA TYR A 62 -4.30 -13.38 3.34
C TYR A 62 -5.74 -12.96 3.12
N GLN A 63 -6.67 -13.49 3.91
CA GLN A 63 -8.06 -13.04 3.93
C GLN A 63 -8.21 -11.86 4.89
N GLN A 64 -8.78 -10.76 4.40
CA GLN A 64 -9.10 -9.61 5.23
C GLN A 64 -10.40 -9.85 6.01
N THR A 65 -10.37 -9.65 7.32
CA THR A 65 -11.48 -9.99 8.24
C THR A 65 -12.69 -9.07 8.12
N THR A 66 -12.54 -7.89 7.51
CA THR A 66 -13.60 -6.87 7.44
C THR A 66 -14.42 -6.92 6.15
N ASN A 67 -13.93 -7.59 5.10
CA ASN A 67 -14.56 -7.57 3.77
C ASN A 67 -14.26 -8.82 2.91
N ASP A 68 -13.61 -9.85 3.48
CA ASP A 68 -13.27 -11.13 2.84
C ASP A 68 -12.40 -11.03 1.57
N GLN A 69 -11.78 -9.87 1.33
CA GLN A 69 -10.85 -9.73 0.21
C GLN A 69 -9.61 -10.61 0.44
N ILE A 70 -9.17 -11.27 -0.63
CA ILE A 70 -7.93 -12.06 -0.61
C ILE A 70 -6.79 -11.23 -1.17
N HIS A 71 -5.76 -11.03 -0.35
CA HIS A 71 -4.50 -10.41 -0.71
C HIS A 71 -3.43 -11.49 -0.88
N ILE A 72 -2.43 -11.23 -1.72
CA ILE A 72 -1.37 -12.22 -1.99
C ILE A 72 -0.01 -11.60 -1.71
N ALA A 73 0.84 -12.32 -0.99
CA ALA A 73 2.26 -12.01 -0.89
C ALA A 73 3.08 -13.08 -1.62
N LEU A 74 3.97 -12.64 -2.51
CA LEU A 74 4.99 -13.48 -3.11
C LEU A 74 6.33 -13.13 -2.49
N THR A 75 7.02 -14.14 -1.98
CA THR A 75 8.32 -13.97 -1.31
C THR A 75 9.39 -14.82 -1.98
N LYS A 76 10.61 -14.30 -2.04
CA LYS A 76 11.79 -15.00 -2.54
C LYS A 76 12.88 -14.95 -1.47
N GLY A 77 13.54 -16.08 -1.25
CA GLY A 77 14.60 -16.21 -0.25
C GLY A 77 14.08 -16.16 1.19
N SER A 78 14.99 -15.92 2.13
CA SER A 78 14.70 -15.81 3.56
C SER A 78 15.50 -14.66 4.18
N TRP A 79 15.05 -14.17 5.33
CA TRP A 79 15.69 -13.06 6.03
C TRP A 79 15.60 -13.24 7.54
N LYS A 80 16.55 -12.63 8.24
CA LYS A 80 16.50 -12.46 9.69
C LYS A 80 15.65 -11.23 10.05
N PRO A 81 15.16 -11.16 11.30
CA PRO A 81 14.56 -9.94 11.82
C PRO A 81 15.47 -8.72 11.60
N ASP A 82 14.86 -7.57 11.35
CA ASP A 82 15.52 -6.27 11.14
C ASP A 82 16.43 -6.13 9.91
N GLU A 83 16.53 -7.16 9.05
CA GLU A 83 17.15 -7.00 7.73
C GLU A 83 16.33 -6.06 6.84
N HIS A 84 17.02 -5.31 5.96
CA HIS A 84 16.37 -4.40 5.02
C HIS A 84 15.93 -5.17 3.78
N ILE A 85 14.63 -5.38 3.63
CA ILE A 85 14.08 -6.26 2.60
C ILE A 85 13.57 -5.45 1.42
N LEU A 86 13.93 -5.90 0.22
CA LEU A 86 13.43 -5.36 -1.02
C LEU A 86 11.93 -5.68 -1.12
N THR A 87 11.11 -4.65 -1.07
CA THR A 87 9.67 -4.81 -0.85
C THR A 87 8.85 -3.94 -1.79
N ARG A 88 7.78 -4.51 -2.34
CA ARG A 88 6.78 -3.81 -3.13
C ARG A 88 5.40 -4.04 -2.56
N ILE A 89 4.65 -2.98 -2.30
CA ILE A 89 3.20 -3.06 -2.11
C ILE A 89 2.54 -2.55 -3.40
N ASN A 90 1.80 -3.42 -4.07
CA ASN A 90 1.17 -3.18 -5.35
C ASN A 90 -0.35 -3.33 -5.24
N ALA A 91 -1.09 -2.36 -5.79
CA ALA A 91 -2.54 -2.45 -5.90
C ALA A 91 -2.93 -3.39 -7.05
N SER A 92 -3.72 -4.44 -6.76
CA SER A 92 -4.14 -5.44 -7.76
C SER A 92 -5.16 -4.88 -8.76
N LEU A 93 -5.91 -3.83 -8.43
CA LEU A 93 -6.81 -3.15 -9.38
C LEU A 93 -6.07 -2.68 -10.65
N VAL A 94 -4.77 -2.40 -10.56
CA VAL A 94 -3.94 -2.03 -11.72
C VAL A 94 -3.89 -3.14 -12.77
N ASN A 95 -4.04 -4.40 -12.38
CA ASN A 95 -3.99 -5.54 -13.29
C ASN A 95 -5.35 -5.83 -13.96
N ASN A 96 -6.45 -5.36 -13.36
CA ASN A 96 -7.82 -5.47 -13.90
C ASN A 96 -8.36 -4.10 -14.38
N ASP A 97 -7.47 -3.16 -14.69
CA ASP A 97 -7.81 -1.79 -15.10
C ASP A 97 -7.95 -1.69 -16.62
N ILE A 98 -9.18 -1.65 -17.13
CA ILE A 98 -9.47 -1.56 -18.58
C ILE A 98 -8.77 -0.35 -19.23
N LEU A 99 -8.80 0.82 -18.59
CA LEU A 99 -8.12 2.00 -19.15
C LEU A 99 -6.60 1.83 -19.15
N GLY A 100 -6.07 1.17 -18.12
CA GLY A 100 -4.68 0.78 -18.02
C GLY A 100 -4.29 -0.16 -19.17
N THR A 101 -5.07 -1.21 -19.42
CA THR A 101 -4.83 -2.15 -20.52
C THR A 101 -4.80 -1.47 -21.89
N LEU A 102 -5.66 -0.47 -22.11
CA LEU A 102 -5.72 0.25 -23.39
C LEU A 102 -4.60 1.28 -23.59
N THR A 103 -3.97 1.76 -22.50
CA THR A 103 -3.07 2.93 -22.57
C THR A 103 -1.69 2.72 -21.95
N ASN A 104 -1.49 1.64 -21.20
CA ASN A 104 -0.27 1.31 -20.48
C ASN A 104 0.26 -0.06 -20.91
N ASN A 105 1.53 -0.31 -20.62
CA ASN A 105 2.14 -1.63 -20.73
C ASN A 105 2.29 -2.24 -19.32
N ALA A 106 1.20 -2.82 -18.81
CA ALA A 106 1.16 -3.40 -17.48
C ALA A 106 2.06 -4.63 -17.35
N ASP A 107 2.14 -5.45 -18.40
CA ASP A 107 2.97 -6.66 -18.42
C ASP A 107 4.45 -6.35 -18.29
N LYS A 108 4.98 -5.42 -19.10
CA LYS A 108 6.38 -5.01 -18.99
C LYS A 108 6.70 -4.48 -17.59
N LYS A 109 5.78 -3.70 -17.00
CA LYS A 109 5.94 -3.17 -15.65
C LYS A 109 5.99 -4.29 -14.60
N LEU A 110 5.18 -5.33 -14.74
CA LEU A 110 5.26 -6.51 -13.88
C LEU A 110 6.60 -7.24 -14.10
N ASP A 111 7.01 -7.47 -15.35
CA ASP A 111 8.29 -8.11 -15.68
C ASP A 111 9.47 -7.38 -15.01
N ASP A 112 9.55 -6.06 -15.19
CA ASP A 112 10.60 -5.22 -14.60
C ASP A 112 10.57 -5.29 -13.06
N MET A 113 9.38 -5.25 -12.45
CA MET A 113 9.21 -5.34 -10.99
C MET A 113 9.67 -6.69 -10.42
N PHE A 114 9.28 -7.80 -11.05
CA PHE A 114 9.71 -9.14 -10.64
C PHE A 114 11.19 -9.38 -10.91
N LYS A 115 11.73 -8.81 -11.99
CA LYS A 115 13.16 -8.87 -12.32
C LYS A 115 14.01 -8.31 -11.19
N VAL A 116 13.68 -7.13 -10.65
CA VAL A 116 14.45 -6.54 -9.53
C VAL A 116 14.47 -7.47 -8.30
N VAL A 117 13.34 -8.12 -7.98
CA VAL A 117 13.28 -9.08 -6.86
C VAL A 117 14.08 -10.36 -7.15
N ASN A 118 14.01 -10.86 -8.38
CA ASN A 118 14.76 -12.03 -8.79
C ASN A 118 16.28 -11.77 -8.80
N ASP A 119 16.72 -10.64 -9.35
CA ASP A 119 18.12 -10.24 -9.40
C ASP A 119 18.72 -10.08 -7.98
N ALA A 120 17.91 -9.62 -7.02
CA ALA A 120 18.30 -9.55 -5.62
C ALA A 120 18.32 -10.92 -4.91
N GLY A 121 17.61 -11.92 -5.44
CA GLY A 121 17.43 -13.25 -4.83
C GLY A 121 16.63 -13.27 -3.52
N LYS A 122 16.27 -12.10 -2.99
CA LYS A 122 15.60 -11.90 -1.70
C LYS A 122 14.64 -10.72 -1.77
N GLY A 123 13.37 -10.93 -1.47
CA GLY A 123 12.39 -9.84 -1.44
C GLY A 123 10.93 -10.28 -1.32
N ALA A 124 10.03 -9.31 -1.24
CA ALA A 124 8.59 -9.52 -1.12
C ALA A 124 7.80 -8.58 -2.05
N ILE A 125 6.77 -9.14 -2.71
CA ILE A 125 5.78 -8.40 -3.49
C ILE A 125 4.40 -8.70 -2.92
N VAL A 126 3.76 -7.69 -2.35
CA VAL A 126 2.43 -7.77 -1.77
C VAL A 126 1.42 -7.17 -2.75
N PHE A 127 0.43 -7.96 -3.14
CA PHE A 127 -0.68 -7.59 -4.00
C PHE A 127 -1.93 -7.35 -3.15
N ILE A 128 -2.34 -6.09 -3.06
CA ILE A 128 -3.55 -5.68 -2.34
C ILE A 128 -4.73 -5.70 -3.29
N ASN A 129 -5.62 -6.67 -3.12
CA ASN A 129 -6.90 -6.72 -3.82
C ASN A 129 -7.86 -5.66 -3.28
N GLN A 130 -7.81 -4.49 -3.91
CA GLN A 130 -8.65 -3.36 -3.56
C GLN A 130 -10.08 -3.59 -4.02
N GLN A 131 -11.05 -3.23 -3.19
CA GLN A 131 -12.45 -3.26 -3.60
C GLN A 131 -12.69 -2.21 -4.70
N SER A 132 -13.22 -2.65 -5.84
CA SER A 132 -13.44 -1.75 -6.97
C SER A 132 -14.52 -0.71 -6.64
N GLN A 133 -14.20 0.57 -6.82
CA GLN A 133 -15.20 1.64 -6.79
C GLN A 133 -15.57 2.04 -8.22
N SER A 134 -16.76 1.67 -8.66
CA SER A 134 -17.32 2.00 -9.98
C SER A 134 -17.30 3.50 -10.29
N MET A 135 -17.50 4.35 -9.28
CA MET A 135 -17.42 5.82 -9.37
C MET A 135 -16.05 6.34 -9.86
N ASN A 136 -14.98 5.57 -9.73
CA ASN A 136 -13.63 5.98 -10.14
C ASN A 136 -13.47 5.99 -11.67
N LEU A 137 -14.14 5.09 -12.40
CA LEU A 137 -13.90 4.91 -13.83
C LEU A 137 -14.32 6.14 -14.67
N LEU A 138 -15.53 6.67 -14.46
CA LEU A 138 -16.02 7.85 -15.20
C LEU A 138 -15.13 9.08 -14.97
N LYS A 139 -14.68 9.29 -13.72
CA LYS A 139 -13.76 10.39 -13.39
C LYS A 139 -12.43 10.24 -14.15
N ARG A 140 -11.85 9.04 -14.15
CA ARG A 140 -10.61 8.76 -14.89
C ARG A 140 -10.78 8.91 -16.40
N MET A 141 -11.93 8.52 -16.94
CA MET A 141 -12.26 8.74 -18.36
C MET A 141 -12.32 10.22 -18.71
N ASN A 142 -12.94 11.06 -17.87
CA ASN A 142 -12.99 12.51 -18.10
C ASN A 142 -11.58 13.11 -18.13
N THR A 143 -10.73 12.79 -17.16
CA THR A 143 -9.33 13.24 -17.15
C THR A 143 -8.56 12.75 -18.38
N LEU A 144 -8.75 11.49 -18.76
CA LEU A 144 -8.08 10.94 -19.94
C LEU A 144 -8.55 11.60 -21.24
N LYS A 145 -9.84 11.94 -21.33
CA LYS A 145 -10.46 12.66 -22.45
C LYS A 145 -9.88 14.07 -22.60
N GLU A 146 -9.75 14.80 -21.50
CA GLU A 146 -9.16 16.15 -21.48
C GLU A 146 -7.69 16.15 -21.90
N ALA A 147 -6.95 15.10 -21.57
CA ALA A 147 -5.53 14.97 -21.90
C ALA A 147 -5.26 14.38 -23.31
N GLN A 148 -6.29 13.96 -24.07
CA GLN A 148 -6.08 13.29 -25.35
C GLN A 148 -5.38 14.18 -26.37
N THR A 149 -4.44 13.59 -27.11
CA THR A 149 -3.78 14.22 -28.26
C THR A 149 -3.81 13.27 -29.44
N LYS A 150 -4.25 13.75 -30.61
CA LYS A 150 -4.36 12.93 -31.82
C LYS A 150 -3.02 12.28 -32.17
N GLY A 151 -3.04 10.96 -32.39
CA GLY A 151 -1.86 10.18 -32.79
C GLY A 151 -0.89 9.83 -31.65
N LYS A 152 -1.23 10.11 -30.39
CA LYS A 152 -0.41 9.74 -29.22
C LYS A 152 -1.23 8.95 -28.21
N VAL A 153 -0.66 7.85 -27.71
CA VAL A 153 -1.24 7.11 -26.57
C VAL A 153 -0.93 7.87 -25.29
N ILE A 154 -1.97 8.38 -24.63
CA ILE A 154 -1.87 9.03 -23.33
C ILE A 154 -2.21 8.01 -22.24
N LYS A 155 -1.31 7.88 -21.26
CA LYS A 155 -1.47 6.93 -20.15
C LYS A 155 -2.64 7.33 -19.26
N ALA A 156 -3.51 6.38 -18.95
CA ALA A 156 -4.59 6.60 -18.00
C ALA A 156 -4.03 6.97 -16.61
N PRO A 157 -4.71 7.87 -15.86
CA PRO A 157 -4.36 8.17 -14.48
C PRO A 157 -4.32 6.88 -13.64
N ARG A 158 -3.35 6.76 -12.74
CA ARG A 158 -3.21 5.58 -11.88
C ARG A 158 -4.35 5.50 -10.87
N ILE A 159 -4.74 4.27 -10.52
CA ILE A 159 -5.58 4.03 -9.34
C ILE A 159 -4.64 4.11 -8.14
N GLU A 160 -4.89 5.08 -7.25
CA GLU A 160 -4.10 5.24 -6.03
C GLU A 160 -4.59 4.26 -4.95
N MET A 161 -3.63 3.80 -4.15
CA MET A 161 -3.92 3.01 -2.96
C MET A 161 -4.34 3.95 -1.85
N ASP A 162 -5.48 3.66 -1.21
CA ASP A 162 -5.91 4.43 -0.06
C ASP A 162 -5.12 4.04 1.21
N ALA A 163 -5.30 4.80 2.29
CA ALA A 163 -4.59 4.56 3.54
C ALA A 163 -4.99 3.24 4.23
N LYS A 164 -6.21 2.74 3.99
CA LYS A 164 -6.71 1.50 4.61
C LYS A 164 -6.08 0.29 3.92
N ASP A 165 -6.10 0.28 2.59
CA ASP A 165 -5.44 -0.73 1.75
C ASP A 165 -3.94 -0.79 2.05
N PHE A 166 -3.31 0.36 2.25
CA PHE A 166 -1.90 0.41 2.67
C PHE A 166 -1.70 -0.21 4.06
N GLY A 167 -2.61 0.04 5.00
CA GLY A 167 -2.57 -0.57 6.34
C GLY A 167 -2.68 -2.10 6.30
N ILE A 168 -3.51 -2.66 5.41
CA ILE A 168 -3.55 -4.11 5.16
C ILE A 168 -2.21 -4.62 4.63
N GLY A 169 -1.63 -3.91 3.66
CA GLY A 169 -0.28 -4.24 3.17
C GLY A 169 0.78 -4.18 4.26
N ALA A 170 0.67 -3.24 5.20
CA ALA A 170 1.60 -3.14 6.29
C ALA A 170 1.47 -4.29 7.31
N GLN A 171 0.24 -4.73 7.63
CA GLN A 171 0.04 -5.92 8.46
C GLN A 171 0.61 -7.17 7.81
N ILE A 172 0.42 -7.33 6.49
CA ILE A 172 1.00 -8.47 5.74
C ILE A 172 2.53 -8.44 5.85
N LEU A 173 3.16 -7.27 5.68
CA LEU A 173 4.61 -7.15 5.83
C LEU A 173 5.08 -7.48 7.25
N HIS A 174 4.32 -7.06 8.27
CA HIS A 174 4.63 -7.40 9.65
C HIS A 174 4.53 -8.91 9.92
N ASP A 175 3.50 -9.58 9.41
CA ASP A 175 3.35 -11.04 9.47
C ASP A 175 4.52 -11.77 8.79
N LEU A 176 5.00 -11.25 7.66
CA LEU A 176 6.20 -11.72 6.96
C LEU A 176 7.52 -11.42 7.71
N GLY A 177 7.47 -10.75 8.86
CA GLY A 177 8.63 -10.34 9.64
C GLY A 177 9.43 -9.18 9.01
N ILE A 178 8.84 -8.43 8.08
CA ILE A 178 9.48 -7.30 7.39
C ILE A 178 9.09 -5.99 8.08
N ARG A 179 10.09 -5.31 8.64
CA ARG A 179 9.92 -3.98 9.28
C ARG A 179 10.68 -2.87 8.56
N LYS A 180 11.81 -3.21 7.94
CA LYS A 180 12.68 -2.26 7.22
C LYS A 180 12.64 -2.54 5.73
N LEU A 181 12.21 -1.56 4.95
CA LEU A 181 11.92 -1.71 3.54
C LEU A 181 12.97 -1.00 2.69
N ARG A 182 13.46 -1.69 1.67
CA ARG A 182 13.97 -1.08 0.44
C ARG A 182 12.81 -1.04 -0.54
N LEU A 183 12.07 0.07 -0.56
CA LEU A 183 10.79 0.15 -1.25
C LEU A 183 11.00 0.22 -2.77
N ILE A 184 10.42 -0.74 -3.49
CA ILE A 184 10.37 -0.72 -4.96
C ILE A 184 9.29 0.27 -5.43
N SER A 185 9.68 1.37 -6.07
CA SER A 185 8.76 2.40 -6.56
C SER A 185 9.35 3.28 -7.66
N ASN A 186 8.53 3.56 -8.69
CA ASN A 186 8.86 4.50 -9.77
C ASN A 186 8.18 5.88 -9.59
N ALA A 187 7.44 6.07 -8.50
CA ALA A 187 6.90 7.38 -8.14
C ALA A 187 7.96 8.17 -7.36
N GLU A 188 8.02 9.48 -7.58
CA GLU A 188 8.84 10.39 -6.77
C GLU A 188 8.41 10.35 -5.31
N HIS A 189 9.37 10.61 -4.41
CA HIS A 189 9.28 10.40 -2.96
C HIS A 189 8.16 11.23 -2.30
N THR A 190 6.91 10.81 -2.46
CA THR A 190 5.82 11.29 -1.62
C THR A 190 6.02 10.69 -0.24
N LYS A 191 6.23 11.56 0.76
CA LYS A 191 6.22 11.15 2.17
C LYS A 191 4.93 10.37 2.41
N ARG A 192 5.03 9.06 2.60
CA ARG A 192 3.89 8.24 2.98
C ARG A 192 3.63 8.48 4.47
N VAL A 193 2.80 9.49 4.74
CA VAL A 193 2.33 9.79 6.10
C VAL A 193 1.66 8.53 6.66
N GLY A 194 2.05 8.11 7.87
CA GLY A 194 1.48 6.96 8.57
C GLY A 194 2.28 5.66 8.55
N MET A 195 3.40 5.54 7.82
CA MET A 195 4.20 4.30 7.87
C MET A 195 4.84 4.02 9.23
N ILE A 196 5.22 5.07 9.96
CA ILE A 196 5.76 4.96 11.32
C ILE A 196 4.68 4.36 12.24
N GLY A 197 3.44 4.86 12.14
CA GLY A 197 2.28 4.27 12.83
C GLY A 197 1.99 2.80 12.47
N TYR A 198 2.52 2.28 11.36
CA TYR A 198 2.42 0.86 11.00
C TYR A 198 3.64 0.03 11.41
N GLY A 199 4.62 0.62 12.11
CA GLY A 199 5.85 -0.07 12.49
C GLY A 199 6.77 -0.39 11.31
N LEU A 200 6.62 0.33 10.19
CA LEU A 200 7.40 0.16 8.97
C LEU A 200 8.34 1.35 8.73
N GLU A 201 9.58 1.05 8.37
CA GLU A 201 10.62 2.03 8.08
C GLU A 201 11.14 1.86 6.66
N ILE A 202 11.05 2.90 5.82
CA ILE A 202 11.72 2.88 4.51
C ILE A 202 13.15 3.37 4.69
N ILE A 203 14.09 2.48 4.38
CA ILE A 203 15.53 2.76 4.44
C ILE A 203 16.07 3.24 3.08
N ASP A 204 15.47 2.75 1.98
CA ASP A 204 15.96 2.97 0.62
C ASP A 204 14.80 2.91 -0.38
N TYR A 205 14.97 3.53 -1.55
CA TYR A 205 14.04 3.45 -2.66
C TYR A 205 14.74 2.87 -3.89
N VAL A 206 14.17 1.80 -4.42
CA VAL A 206 14.70 1.10 -5.59
C VAL A 206 13.76 1.30 -6.76
N ARG A 207 14.29 1.76 -7.89
CA ARG A 207 13.53 1.93 -9.15
C ARG A 207 13.65 0.68 -10.02
N TYR A 208 12.70 0.54 -10.93
CA TYR A 208 12.65 -0.51 -11.95
C TYR A 208 12.11 0.03 -13.28
#